data_AF-A0A1H9G9R8-F1
#
_entry.id   AF-A0A1H9G9R8-F1
#
_cell.length_a   1.000
_cell.length_b   1.000
_cell.length_c   1.000
_cell.angle_alpha   90.00
_cell.angle_beta   90.00
_cell.angle_gamma   90.00
#
_symmetry.space_group_name_H-M   'P 1'
#
loop_
_entity.id
_entity.type
_entity.pdbx_description
1 polymer ?
#
loop_
_entity_poly.entity_id
_entity_poly.type
_entity_poly.pdbx_seq_one_letter_code
_entity_poly.pdbx_strand_id
1 'polypeptide(L)'
;STTDAEASVMKMPDGGFRPAYNVQLATDTASQVIVGVDVVTRGSDLGQLAPMVGQLDERYARRPQEMLVEGGFAKHDDIERLAPTTTVYAPLPKPKDTGRDPHAALPDDSETIAAWRERMGTDEAREIYKERAATAECVNAIARNRGLQRFNVCGLDKVKSVLLWYALAHNLMRLLELAPGLLPGVPTMA
;
A
#
# COMPACT_ATOMS: atom_id res chain seq x y z
N SER A 1 13.54 -13.63 12.35
CA SER A 1 14.69 -14.38 12.88
C SER A 1 14.82 -15.70 12.12
N THR A 2 16.00 -16.32 12.03
CA THR A 2 16.10 -17.72 11.53
C THR A 2 15.42 -18.72 12.47
N THR A 3 15.15 -18.30 13.71
CA THR A 3 14.40 -19.06 14.72
C THR A 3 12.89 -18.84 14.66
N ASP A 4 12.40 -17.96 13.78
CA ASP A 4 10.97 -17.71 13.60
C ASP A 4 10.44 -18.57 12.45
N ALA A 5 9.67 -19.60 12.78
CA ALA A 5 9.17 -20.57 11.81
C ALA A 5 8.11 -20.00 10.85
N GLU A 6 7.45 -18.90 11.23
CA GLU A 6 6.43 -18.25 10.40
C GLU A 6 7.04 -17.21 9.45
N ALA A 7 8.26 -16.75 9.71
CA ALA A 7 8.94 -15.80 8.85
C ALA A 7 9.41 -16.48 7.56
N SER A 8 9.23 -15.80 6.42
CA SER A 8 9.70 -16.29 5.13
C SER A 8 10.98 -15.58 4.70
N VAL A 9 11.84 -16.27 3.95
CA VAL A 9 13.04 -15.67 3.38
C VAL A 9 12.63 -14.76 2.22
N MET A 10 12.88 -13.46 2.36
CA MET A 10 12.50 -12.46 1.36
C MET A 10 13.72 -11.69 0.87
N LYS A 11 13.66 -11.24 -0.39
CA LYS A 11 14.63 -10.31 -0.96
C LYS A 11 14.45 -8.93 -0.32
N MET A 12 15.55 -8.31 0.06
CA MET A 12 15.56 -7.02 0.73
C MET A 12 16.05 -5.92 -0.22
N PRO A 13 15.79 -4.64 0.12
CA PRO A 13 16.27 -3.51 -0.68
C PRO A 13 17.80 -3.42 -0.83
N ASP A 14 18.55 -3.96 0.14
CA ASP A 14 20.02 -4.04 0.11
C ASP A 14 20.56 -5.21 -0.74
N GLY A 15 19.68 -5.93 -1.44
CA GLY A 15 20.02 -7.08 -2.28
C GLY A 15 20.19 -8.38 -1.50
N GLY A 16 20.16 -8.34 -0.17
CA GLY A 16 20.26 -9.53 0.68
C GLY A 16 18.95 -10.33 0.77
N PHE A 17 19.05 -11.55 1.28
CA PHE A 17 17.90 -12.40 1.60
C PHE A 17 17.90 -12.70 3.09
N ARG A 18 16.79 -12.44 3.78
CA ARG A 18 16.65 -12.71 5.22
C ARG A 18 15.20 -13.03 5.59
N PRO A 19 14.98 -13.73 6.73
CA PRO A 19 13.65 -13.92 7.27
C PRO A 19 12.97 -12.57 7.54
N ALA A 20 11.82 -12.37 6.92
CA ALA A 20 11.05 -11.14 6.99
C ALA A 20 9.55 -11.43 6.90
N TYR A 21 8.78 -10.39 7.21
CA TYR A 21 7.35 -10.30 6.96
C TYR A 21 7.12 -9.15 5.99
N ASN A 22 6.16 -9.31 5.09
CA ASN A 22 5.74 -8.27 4.19
C ASN A 22 4.58 -7.49 4.84
N VAL A 23 4.80 -6.20 5.06
CA VAL A 23 3.89 -5.30 5.74
C VAL A 23 3.02 -4.58 4.72
N GLN A 24 1.71 -4.59 4.94
CA GLN A 24 0.73 -3.96 4.07
C GLN A 24 0.05 -2.83 4.83
N LEU A 25 0.17 -1.59 4.35
CA LEU A 25 -0.48 -0.42 4.92
C LEU A 25 -1.32 0.27 3.84
N ALA A 26 -2.60 0.51 4.13
CA ALA A 26 -3.45 1.40 3.34
C ALA A 26 -3.59 2.73 4.08
N THR A 27 -3.30 3.83 3.38
CA THR A 27 -3.30 5.18 3.94
C THR A 27 -4.19 6.07 3.10
N ASP A 28 -5.03 6.88 3.76
CA ASP A 28 -5.82 7.92 3.10
C ASP A 28 -4.92 9.06 2.61
N THR A 29 -5.02 9.44 1.33
CA THR A 29 -4.10 10.41 0.70
C THR A 29 -4.26 11.83 1.24
N ALA A 30 -5.48 12.22 1.61
CA ALA A 30 -5.77 13.57 2.11
C ALA A 30 -5.29 13.78 3.55
N SER A 31 -5.45 12.78 4.41
CA SER A 31 -5.19 12.90 5.86
C SER A 31 -3.89 12.24 6.32
N GLN A 32 -3.31 11.36 5.50
CA GLN A 32 -2.21 10.45 5.84
C GLN A 32 -2.54 9.50 7.02
N VAL A 33 -3.82 9.27 7.30
CA VAL A 33 -4.29 8.32 8.30
C VAL A 33 -4.20 6.90 7.74
N ILE A 34 -3.63 5.99 8.51
CA ILE A 34 -3.58 4.57 8.18
C ILE A 34 -4.96 3.96 8.45
N VAL A 35 -5.60 3.46 7.40
CA VAL A 35 -6.96 2.90 7.45
C VAL A 35 -6.98 1.37 7.31
N GLY A 36 -5.94 0.77 6.73
CA GLY A 36 -5.78 -0.68 6.59
C GLY A 36 -4.38 -1.13 7.01
N VAL A 37 -4.31 -2.30 7.65
CA VAL A 37 -3.07 -2.88 8.17
C VAL A 37 -3.12 -4.39 8.02
N ASP A 38 -2.16 -4.96 7.33
CA ASP A 38 -1.97 -6.40 7.30
C ASP A 38 -0.50 -6.81 7.26
N VAL A 39 -0.25 -8.08 7.52
CA VAL A 39 1.06 -8.70 7.45
C VAL A 39 0.92 -10.02 6.75
N VAL A 40 1.78 -10.25 5.76
CA VAL A 40 1.82 -11.52 5.02
C VAL A 40 3.23 -12.08 4.98
N THR A 41 3.32 -13.40 4.79
CA THR A 41 4.59 -14.12 4.68
C THR A 41 5.05 -14.28 3.23
N ARG A 42 4.43 -13.55 2.28
CA ARG A 42 4.82 -13.55 0.86
C ARG A 42 5.80 -12.42 0.57
N GLY A 43 6.91 -12.72 -0.08
CA GLY A 43 7.92 -11.71 -0.49
C GLY A 43 7.54 -10.86 -1.71
N SER A 44 6.28 -10.90 -2.15
CA SER A 44 5.75 -10.12 -3.26
C SER A 44 4.40 -9.53 -2.88
N ASP A 45 4.14 -8.33 -3.35
CA ASP A 45 2.87 -7.62 -3.17
C ASP A 45 1.78 -8.03 -4.17
N LEU A 46 2.12 -8.88 -5.15
CA LEU A 46 1.16 -9.39 -6.10
C LEU A 46 0.03 -10.13 -5.37
N GLY A 47 -1.21 -9.77 -5.70
CA GLY A 47 -2.40 -10.37 -5.07
C GLY A 47 -2.74 -9.81 -3.69
N GLN A 48 -2.07 -8.76 -3.21
CA GLN A 48 -2.37 -8.13 -1.91
C GLN A 48 -3.36 -6.96 -2.01
N LEU A 49 -3.73 -6.54 -3.23
CA LEU A 49 -4.62 -5.40 -3.43
C LEU A 49 -6.07 -5.74 -3.07
N ALA A 50 -6.60 -6.83 -3.62
CA ALA A 50 -7.98 -7.25 -3.34
C ALA A 50 -8.21 -7.62 -1.86
N PRO A 51 -7.30 -8.34 -1.17
CA PRO A 51 -7.40 -8.55 0.28
C PRO A 51 -7.44 -7.24 1.09
N MET A 52 -6.60 -6.26 0.74
CA MET A 52 -6.58 -4.97 1.43
C MET A 52 -7.91 -4.22 1.26
N VAL A 53 -8.46 -4.16 0.05
CA VAL A 53 -9.78 -3.55 -0.18
C VAL A 53 -10.89 -4.31 0.56
N GLY A 54 -10.82 -5.64 0.60
CA GLY A 54 -11.75 -6.47 1.39
C GLY A 54 -11.71 -6.12 2.88
N GLN A 55 -10.52 -5.96 3.45
CA GLN A 55 -10.36 -5.53 4.84
C GLN A 55 -11.01 -4.16 5.11
N LEU A 56 -10.83 -3.20 4.18
CA LEU A 56 -11.45 -1.88 4.31
C LEU A 56 -12.98 -1.96 4.26
N ASP A 57 -13.51 -2.78 3.36
CA ASP A 57 -14.95 -3.03 3.24
C ASP A 57 -15.54 -3.64 4.53
N GLU A 58 -14.90 -4.69 5.06
CA GLU A 58 -15.31 -5.33 6.32
C GLU A 58 -15.30 -4.36 7.50
N ARG A 59 -14.29 -3.48 7.57
CA ARG A 59 -14.08 -2.58 8.71
C ARG A 59 -14.95 -1.33 8.67
N TYR A 60 -15.18 -0.78 7.48
CA TYR A 60 -15.82 0.52 7.31
C TYR A 60 -17.16 0.45 6.56
N ALA A 61 -17.59 -0.76 6.16
CA ALA A 61 -18.73 -0.98 5.26
C ALA A 61 -18.63 -0.12 3.99
N ARG A 62 -17.40 0.17 3.56
CA ARG A 62 -17.09 1.08 2.46
C ARG A 62 -15.78 0.69 1.80
N ARG A 63 -15.83 0.61 0.47
CA ARG A 63 -14.64 0.48 -0.37
C ARG A 63 -14.10 1.85 -0.78
N PRO A 64 -12.78 1.97 -0.98
CA PRO A 64 -12.22 3.17 -1.59
C PRO A 64 -12.73 3.31 -3.03
N GLN A 65 -13.04 4.54 -3.44
CA GLN A 65 -13.39 4.83 -4.83
C GLN A 65 -12.17 4.67 -5.74
N GLU A 66 -11.00 5.07 -5.24
CA GLU A 66 -9.73 5.02 -5.94
C GLU A 66 -8.67 4.38 -5.04
N MET A 67 -7.84 3.50 -5.61
CA MET A 67 -6.75 2.85 -4.91
C MET A 67 -5.45 3.02 -5.68
N LEU A 68 -4.50 3.73 -5.08
CA LEU A 68 -3.21 4.06 -5.69
C LEU A 68 -2.13 3.15 -5.12
N VAL A 69 -1.47 2.36 -5.96
CA VAL A 69 -0.47 1.36 -5.53
C VAL A 69 0.77 1.35 -6.41
N GLU A 70 1.86 0.75 -5.90
CA GLU A 70 3.05 0.49 -6.71
C GLU A 70 2.79 -0.58 -7.76
N GLY A 71 3.64 -0.63 -8.79
CA GLY A 71 3.54 -1.63 -9.86
C GLY A 71 3.65 -3.08 -9.35
N GLY A 72 4.24 -3.30 -8.17
CA GLY A 72 4.30 -4.62 -7.52
C GLY A 72 2.93 -5.20 -7.14
N PHE A 73 1.89 -4.36 -7.05
CA PHE A 73 0.51 -4.77 -6.74
C PHE A 73 -0.36 -4.99 -7.98
N ALA A 74 0.12 -4.64 -9.18
CA ALA A 74 -0.66 -4.59 -10.41
C ALA A 74 -0.92 -5.98 -11.02
N LYS A 75 -1.54 -6.88 -10.24
CA LYS A 75 -2.03 -8.17 -10.72
C LYS A 75 -3.35 -7.94 -11.45
N HIS A 76 -3.44 -8.36 -12.72
CA HIS A 76 -4.64 -8.16 -13.54
C HIS A 76 -5.91 -8.70 -12.86
N ASP A 77 -5.87 -9.91 -12.30
CA ASP A 77 -7.02 -10.49 -11.56
C ASP A 77 -7.55 -9.58 -10.43
N ASP A 78 -6.65 -8.89 -9.71
CA ASP A 78 -7.05 -7.99 -8.63
C ASP A 78 -7.69 -6.71 -9.18
N ILE A 79 -7.12 -6.16 -10.26
CA ILE A 79 -7.67 -4.97 -10.95
C ILE A 79 -9.07 -5.28 -11.47
N GLU A 80 -9.23 -6.42 -12.13
CA GLU A 80 -10.53 -6.87 -12.68
C GLU A 80 -11.56 -7.12 -11.59
N ARG A 81 -11.16 -7.80 -10.51
CA ARG A 81 -12.04 -8.06 -9.38
C ARG A 81 -12.53 -6.78 -8.70
N LEU A 82 -11.71 -5.73 -8.69
CA LEU A 82 -12.00 -4.47 -8.00
C LEU A 82 -12.70 -3.44 -8.88
N ALA A 83 -12.54 -3.51 -10.20
CA ALA A 83 -13.08 -2.53 -11.14
C ALA A 83 -14.56 -2.18 -10.97
N PRO A 84 -15.47 -3.09 -10.56
CA PRO A 84 -16.88 -2.72 -10.33
C PRO A 84 -17.10 -1.72 -9.19
N THR A 85 -16.15 -1.60 -8.25
CA THR A 85 -16.32 -0.77 -7.03
C THR A 85 -15.18 0.19 -6.76
N THR A 86 -14.00 -0.06 -7.33
CA THR A 86 -12.76 0.65 -7.01
C THR A 86 -11.92 0.80 -8.28
N THR A 87 -11.62 2.05 -8.62
CA THR A 87 -10.68 2.40 -9.68
C THR A 87 -9.25 2.20 -9.17
N VAL A 88 -8.45 1.39 -9.87
CA VAL A 88 -7.05 1.15 -9.50
C VAL A 88 -6.12 2.00 -10.35
N TYR A 89 -5.22 2.73 -9.68
CA TYR A 89 -4.08 3.43 -10.28
C TYR A 89 -2.80 2.71 -9.88
N ALA A 90 -2.16 2.07 -10.86
CA ALA A 90 -0.93 1.33 -10.67
C ALA A 90 -0.05 1.48 -11.93
N PRO A 91 1.26 1.72 -11.80
CA PRO A 91 2.12 1.90 -12.95
C PRO A 91 2.25 0.58 -13.72
N LEU A 92 2.32 0.71 -15.05
CA LEU A 92 2.44 -0.43 -15.95
C LEU A 92 3.84 -1.05 -15.88
N PRO A 93 3.96 -2.38 -16.01
CA PRO A 93 5.26 -3.01 -16.19
C PRO A 93 5.90 -2.52 -17.50
N LYS A 94 7.22 -2.29 -17.47
CA LYS A 94 7.97 -1.94 -18.68
C LYS A 94 7.84 -3.05 -19.72
N PRO A 95 7.40 -2.76 -20.95
CA PRO A 95 7.35 -3.76 -22.02
C PRO A 95 8.75 -4.29 -22.34
N LYS A 96 8.83 -5.55 -22.78
CA LYS A 96 10.09 -6.14 -23.28
C LYS A 96 10.54 -5.48 -24.59
N ASP A 97 9.59 -5.09 -25.42
CA ASP A 97 9.82 -4.31 -26.63
C ASP A 97 9.75 -2.81 -26.29
N THR A 98 10.89 -2.14 -26.35
CA THR A 98 11.03 -0.72 -25.97
C THR A 98 10.35 0.25 -26.95
N GLY A 99 10.03 -0.19 -28.17
CA GLY A 99 9.32 0.63 -29.17
C GLY A 99 7.80 0.66 -28.97
N ARG A 100 7.29 -0.18 -28.07
CA ARG A 100 5.87 -0.34 -27.84
C ARG A 100 5.37 0.64 -26.78
N ASP A 101 4.24 1.28 -27.05
CA ASP A 101 3.50 2.05 -26.06
C ASP A 101 2.96 1.14 -24.94
N PRO A 102 3.37 1.31 -23.67
CA PRO A 102 2.83 0.55 -22.55
C PRO A 102 1.35 0.82 -22.27
N HIS A 103 0.84 1.99 -22.67
CA HIS A 103 -0.54 2.43 -22.44
C HIS A 103 -1.53 1.87 -23.48
N ALA A 104 -1.02 1.34 -24.60
CA ALA A 104 -1.85 0.69 -25.60
C ALA A 104 -2.34 -0.70 -25.13
N ALA A 105 -3.63 -0.97 -25.37
CA ALA A 105 -4.27 -2.26 -25.13
C ALA A 105 -3.59 -3.42 -25.88
N LEU A 106 -3.61 -4.60 -25.29
CA LEU A 106 -3.15 -5.85 -25.91
C LEU A 106 -4.30 -6.66 -26.51
N PRO A 107 -3.99 -7.54 -27.49
CA PRO A 107 -4.98 -8.47 -28.04
C PRO A 107 -5.63 -9.38 -26.99
N ASP A 108 -4.89 -9.76 -25.95
CA ASP A 108 -5.35 -10.66 -24.89
C ASP A 108 -5.83 -9.90 -23.63
N ASP A 109 -5.83 -8.56 -23.63
CA ASP A 109 -6.36 -7.80 -22.51
C ASP A 109 -7.88 -7.91 -22.49
N SER A 110 -8.46 -8.05 -21.29
CA SER A 110 -9.88 -7.78 -21.09
C SER A 110 -10.18 -6.29 -21.28
N GLU A 111 -11.45 -5.95 -21.46
CA GLU A 111 -11.90 -4.56 -21.51
C GLU A 111 -11.45 -3.75 -20.28
N THR A 112 -11.45 -4.39 -19.11
CA THR A 112 -11.05 -3.76 -17.85
C THR A 112 -9.55 -3.45 -17.82
N ILE A 113 -8.72 -4.38 -18.28
CA ILE A 113 -7.27 -4.18 -18.35
C ILE A 113 -6.92 -3.15 -19.42
N ALA A 114 -7.54 -3.22 -20.60
CA ALA A 114 -7.37 -2.22 -21.65
C ALA A 114 -7.69 -0.81 -21.15
N ALA A 115 -8.84 -0.63 -20.48
CA ALA A 115 -9.23 0.64 -19.89
C ALA A 115 -8.26 1.12 -18.79
N TRP A 116 -7.72 0.21 -17.97
CA TRP A 116 -6.68 0.56 -17.00
C TRP A 116 -5.38 1.05 -17.67
N ARG A 117 -4.93 0.42 -18.76
CA ARG A 117 -3.72 0.85 -19.49
C ARG A 117 -3.87 2.25 -20.07
N GLU A 118 -5.00 2.48 -20.75
CA GLU A 118 -5.34 3.76 -21.35
C GLU A 118 -5.42 4.86 -20.28
N ARG A 119 -6.16 4.60 -19.19
CA ARG A 119 -6.25 5.52 -18.05
C ARG A 119 -4.88 5.90 -17.51
N MET A 120 -3.97 4.95 -17.30
CA MET A 120 -2.63 5.24 -16.80
C MET A 120 -1.77 6.08 -17.76
N GLY A 121 -2.18 6.22 -19.03
CA GLY A 121 -1.54 7.10 -20.01
C GLY A 121 -2.00 8.57 -19.97
N THR A 122 -3.11 8.84 -19.29
CA THR A 122 -3.73 10.18 -19.20
C THR A 122 -2.97 11.12 -18.27
N ASP A 123 -3.09 12.44 -18.50
CA ASP A 123 -2.47 13.44 -17.62
C ASP A 123 -3.18 13.50 -16.26
N GLU A 124 -4.49 13.25 -16.23
CA GLU A 124 -5.28 13.14 -15.00
C GLU A 124 -4.75 12.02 -14.10
N ALA A 125 -4.49 10.84 -14.66
CA ALA A 125 -3.91 9.73 -13.89
C ALA A 125 -2.50 10.03 -13.41
N ARG A 126 -1.70 10.78 -14.19
CA ARG A 126 -0.36 11.22 -13.76
C ARG A 126 -0.44 12.17 -12.57
N GLU A 127 -1.39 13.10 -12.57
CA GLU A 127 -1.59 14.02 -11.44
C GLU A 127 -2.08 13.28 -10.19
N ILE A 128 -3.12 12.43 -10.30
CA ILE A 128 -3.61 11.61 -9.18
C ILE A 128 -2.48 10.74 -8.62
N TYR A 129 -1.68 10.11 -9.48
CA TYR A 129 -0.62 9.21 -9.04
C TYR A 129 0.49 9.92 -8.24
N LYS A 130 0.65 11.25 -8.33
CA LYS A 130 1.60 11.99 -7.48
C LYS A 130 1.23 11.90 -6.00
N GLU A 131 -0.06 11.79 -5.67
CA GLU A 131 -0.54 11.64 -4.29
C GLU A 131 0.00 10.35 -3.63
N ARG A 132 0.19 9.30 -4.43
CA ARG A 132 0.72 8.01 -3.97
C ARG A 132 2.12 8.15 -3.38
N ALA A 133 3.01 8.82 -4.11
CA ALA A 133 4.38 9.05 -3.66
C ALA A 133 4.39 9.91 -2.39
N ALA A 134 3.64 11.02 -2.39
CA ALA A 134 3.55 11.92 -1.22
C ALA A 134 3.02 11.23 0.04
N THR A 135 2.11 10.26 -0.11
CA THR A 135 1.46 9.59 1.03
C THR A 135 2.22 8.35 1.48
N ALA A 136 2.36 7.35 0.60
CA ALA A 136 2.87 6.04 0.98
C ALA A 136 4.36 6.07 1.35
N GLU A 137 5.18 6.82 0.60
CA GLU A 137 6.61 6.96 0.91
C GLU A 137 6.81 7.72 2.22
N CYS A 138 6.01 8.76 2.47
CA CYS A 138 6.05 9.53 3.70
C CYS A 138 5.71 8.66 4.92
N VAL A 139 4.59 7.92 4.89
CA VAL A 139 4.21 7.03 6.00
C VAL A 139 5.24 5.92 6.22
N ASN A 140 5.74 5.30 5.15
CA ASN A 140 6.79 4.27 5.26
C ASN A 140 8.10 4.84 5.80
N ALA A 141 8.50 6.05 5.39
CA ALA A 141 9.68 6.73 5.92
C ALA A 141 9.51 7.09 7.41
N ILE A 142 8.36 7.63 7.80
CA ILE A 142 8.01 7.91 9.20
C ILE A 142 8.06 6.63 10.03
N ALA A 143 7.56 5.50 9.52
CA ALA A 143 7.63 4.21 10.20
C ALA A 143 9.07 3.82 10.53
N ARG A 144 9.96 3.92 9.54
CA ARG A 144 11.39 3.62 9.72
C ARG A 144 12.08 4.59 10.68
N ASN A 145 11.74 5.88 10.60
CA ASN A 145 12.29 6.93 11.47
C ASN A 145 11.82 6.79 12.92
N ARG A 146 10.63 6.21 13.13
CA ARG A 146 10.09 5.86 14.46
C ARG A 146 10.51 4.46 14.94
N GLY A 147 11.49 3.84 14.27
CA GLY A 147 12.13 2.61 14.73
C GLY A 147 11.53 1.30 14.20
N LEU A 148 10.52 1.35 13.31
CA LEU A 148 9.95 0.15 12.67
C LEU A 148 10.86 -0.38 11.56
N GLN A 149 12.05 -0.83 11.94
CA GLN A 149 13.06 -1.38 11.03
C GLN A 149 13.21 -2.89 11.17
N ARG A 150 12.93 -3.43 12.37
CA ARG A 150 12.99 -4.85 12.71
C ARG A 150 11.89 -5.19 13.72
N PHE A 151 11.38 -6.40 13.65
CA PHE A 151 10.47 -6.94 14.65
C PHE A 151 11.25 -7.68 15.74
N ASN A 152 10.94 -7.37 16.99
CA ASN A 152 11.53 -8.04 18.17
C ASN A 152 10.62 -9.17 18.70
N VAL A 153 9.63 -9.57 17.91
CA VAL A 153 8.67 -10.63 18.21
C VAL A 153 8.71 -11.67 17.09
N CYS A 154 8.31 -12.92 17.41
CA CYS A 154 8.18 -14.00 16.44
C CYS A 154 6.71 -14.42 16.31
N GLY A 155 6.30 -14.79 15.10
CA GLY A 155 4.92 -15.15 14.76
C GLY A 155 4.10 -14.01 14.16
N LEU A 156 3.27 -14.34 13.17
CA LEU A 156 2.53 -13.40 12.34
C LEU A 156 1.62 -12.48 13.16
N ASP A 157 0.87 -13.06 14.11
CA ASP A 157 -0.08 -12.32 14.94
C ASP A 157 0.61 -11.28 15.83
N LYS A 158 1.79 -11.60 16.36
CA LYS A 158 2.56 -10.66 17.18
C LYS A 158 3.12 -9.53 16.32
N VAL A 159 3.61 -9.85 15.13
CA VAL A 159 4.08 -8.84 14.16
C VAL A 159 2.94 -7.91 13.76
N LYS A 160 1.77 -8.46 13.44
CA LYS A 160 0.57 -7.68 13.13
C LYS A 160 0.12 -6.81 14.30
N SER A 161 0.21 -7.32 15.54
CA SER A 161 -0.06 -6.54 16.75
C SER A 161 0.86 -5.33 16.87
N VAL A 162 2.17 -5.51 16.64
CA VAL A 162 3.15 -4.40 16.64
C VAL A 162 2.80 -3.35 15.59
N LEU A 163 2.39 -3.75 14.38
CA LEU A 163 1.95 -2.81 13.35
C LEU A 163 0.68 -2.06 13.71
N LEU A 164 -0.29 -2.73 14.33
CA LEU A 164 -1.52 -2.08 14.78
C LEU A 164 -1.23 -1.02 15.85
N TRP A 165 -0.30 -1.29 16.77
CA TRP A 165 0.19 -0.30 17.74
C TRP A 165 0.86 0.89 17.04
N TYR A 166 1.70 0.62 16.04
CA TYR A 166 2.30 1.69 15.24
C TYR A 166 1.23 2.53 14.52
N ALA A 167 0.27 1.90 13.86
CA ALA A 167 -0.79 2.59 13.14
C ALA A 167 -1.65 3.44 14.08
N LEU A 168 -1.97 2.94 15.27
CA LEU A 168 -2.68 3.70 16.30
C LEU A 168 -1.89 4.94 16.73
N ALA A 169 -0.60 4.79 17.05
CA ALA A 169 0.26 5.90 17.43
C ALA A 169 0.41 6.93 16.31
N HIS A 170 0.60 6.47 15.06
CA HIS A 170 0.66 7.34 13.89
C HIS A 170 -0.64 8.12 13.68
N ASN A 171 -1.78 7.44 13.72
CA ASN A 171 -3.09 8.05 13.54
C ASN A 171 -3.41 9.06 14.66
N LEU A 172 -2.97 8.81 15.89
CA LEU A 172 -3.08 9.80 16.97
C LEU A 172 -2.29 11.07 16.67
N MET A 173 -1.07 10.95 16.13
CA MET A 173 -0.29 12.13 15.72
C MET A 173 -0.98 12.88 14.58
N ARG A 174 -1.48 12.17 13.57
CA ARG A 174 -2.27 12.77 12.48
C ARG A 174 -3.50 13.50 12.99
N LEU A 175 -4.21 12.93 13.97
CA LEU A 175 -5.36 13.56 14.59
C LEU A 175 -5.01 14.92 15.23
N LEU A 176 -3.88 15.02 15.93
CA LEU A 176 -3.43 16.27 16.55
C LEU A 176 -3.05 17.33 15.52
N GLU A 177 -2.50 16.93 14.38
CA GLU A 177 -2.18 17.85 13.28
C GLU A 177 -3.44 18.32 12.53
N LEU A 178 -4.38 17.41 12.27
CA LEU A 178 -5.62 17.71 11.54
C LEU A 178 -6.64 18.46 12.41
N ALA A 179 -6.58 18.29 13.73
CA ALA A 179 -7.48 18.93 14.70
C ALA A 179 -6.69 19.46 15.92
N PRO A 180 -5.89 20.54 15.75
CA PRO A 180 -5.02 21.08 16.82
C PRO A 180 -5.78 21.61 18.03
N GLY A 181 -7.10 21.81 17.92
CA GLY A 181 -7.98 22.21 19.04
C GLY A 181 -8.58 21.05 19.84
N LEU A 182 -8.34 19.79 19.45
CA LEU A 182 -8.99 18.62 20.08
C LEU A 182 -8.43 18.33 21.48
N LEU A 183 -7.15 18.62 21.72
CA LEU A 183 -6.52 18.51 23.04
C LEU A 183 -6.03 19.89 23.50
N PRO A 184 -6.75 20.58 24.41
CA PRO A 184 -6.29 21.86 24.92
C PRO A 184 -4.94 21.68 25.64
N GLY A 185 -3.91 22.40 25.17
CA GLY A 185 -2.58 22.46 25.79
C GLY A 185 -1.48 21.62 25.15
N VAL A 186 -1.74 20.90 24.04
CA VAL A 186 -0.68 20.21 23.27
C VAL A 186 -0.12 21.17 22.20
N PRO A 187 1.17 21.52 22.21
CA PRO A 187 1.75 22.35 21.16
C PRO A 187 1.70 21.60 19.83
N THR A 188 1.34 22.31 18.76
CA THR A 188 1.42 21.79 17.39
C THR A 188 2.86 21.35 17.12
N MET A 189 3.07 20.07 16.81
CA MET A 189 4.40 19.62 16.36
C MET A 189 4.65 20.21 14.99
N ALA A 190 5.71 21.03 14.87
CA ALA A 190 6.20 21.59 13.62
C ALA A 190 7.01 20.57 12.81
#